data_AF-A0A420RYF2-F1
#
_entry.id   AF-A0A420RYF2-F1
#
_cell.length_a   1.000
_cell.length_b   1.000
_cell.length_c   1.000
_cell.angle_alpha   90.00
_cell.angle_beta   90.00
_cell.angle_gamma   90.00
#
_symmetry.space_group_name_H-M   'P 1'
#
loop_
_entity.id
_entity.type
_entity.pdbx_description
1 polymer ?
#
loop_
_entity_poly.entity_id
_entity_poly.type
_entity_poly.pdbx_seq_one_letter_code
_entity_poly.pdbx_strand_id
1 'polypeptide(L)'
;MLTSQLCAHLNSAARKTPGWDCLQFRVEEADETHVSRKIDLVAAAAGDALIVQGRSYSDFETILPIECKRLPIPVGSGRDEREYVVTRVGVGGGIQRYKEGKHGAAHVRAALIAYVQEQSFDHWLALISGWIHDLHTSGTPGWSVADALVTHGQDPTAGIAVHESVHSRNSLPSIHLRHLWVKMTL
;
A
#
# COMPACT_ATOMS: atom_id res chain seq x y z
N MET A 1 -11.40 -11.94 1.96
CA MET A 1 -10.90 -13.05 2.82
C MET A 1 -9.55 -12.72 3.45
N LEU A 2 -8.48 -12.45 2.69
CA LEU A 2 -7.16 -12.15 3.29
C LEU A 2 -7.12 -10.77 3.97
N THR A 3 -7.51 -9.71 3.27
CA THR A 3 -7.53 -8.35 3.82
C THR A 3 -8.46 -8.22 5.03
N SER A 4 -9.61 -8.89 5.00
CA SER A 4 -10.54 -8.96 6.14
C SER A 4 -9.96 -9.68 7.36
N GLN A 5 -9.21 -10.77 7.15
CA GLN A 5 -8.52 -11.47 8.23
C GLN A 5 -7.38 -10.62 8.81
N LEU A 6 -6.58 -9.97 7.96
CA LEU A 6 -5.54 -9.04 8.41
C LEU A 6 -6.16 -7.89 9.22
N CYS A 7 -7.23 -7.28 8.72
CA CYS A 7 -7.94 -6.20 9.39
C CYS A 7 -8.42 -6.62 10.79
N ALA A 8 -9.04 -7.80 10.91
CA ALA A 8 -9.47 -8.33 12.20
C ALA A 8 -8.28 -8.58 13.16
N HIS A 9 -7.17 -9.10 12.64
CA HIS A 9 -5.95 -9.29 13.41
C HIS A 9 -5.36 -7.96 13.91
N LEU A 10 -5.21 -6.98 13.02
CA LEU A 10 -4.67 -5.65 13.35
C LEU A 10 -5.55 -4.94 14.40
N ASN A 11 -6.87 -5.03 14.27
CA ASN A 11 -7.79 -4.50 15.29
C ASN A 11 -7.63 -5.20 16.65
N SER A 12 -7.41 -6.52 16.66
CA SER A 12 -7.15 -7.27 17.89
C SER A 12 -5.82 -6.88 18.52
N ALA A 13 -4.78 -6.69 17.70
CA ALA A 13 -3.45 -6.27 18.15
C ALA A 13 -3.46 -4.84 18.68
N ALA A 14 -4.09 -3.90 17.97
CA ALA A 14 -4.22 -2.49 18.35
C ALA A 14 -4.86 -2.35 19.74
N ARG A 15 -6.00 -3.02 19.98
CA ARG A 15 -6.68 -3.01 21.29
C ARG A 15 -5.87 -3.58 22.45
N LYS A 16 -4.87 -4.41 22.16
CA LYS A 16 -4.03 -5.06 23.18
C LYS A 16 -2.66 -4.39 23.35
N THR A 17 -2.35 -3.41 22.51
CA THR A 17 -1.06 -2.72 22.51
C THR A 17 -1.25 -1.34 23.12
N PRO A 18 -0.62 -1.03 24.27
CA PRO A 18 -0.77 0.27 24.92
C PRO A 18 -0.46 1.43 23.95
N GLY A 19 -1.39 2.38 23.86
CA GLY A 19 -1.26 3.56 22.99
C GLY A 19 -1.66 3.35 21.53
N TRP A 20 -2.11 2.14 21.15
CA TRP A 20 -2.60 1.83 19.80
C TRP A 20 -4.11 1.53 19.76
N ASP A 21 -4.76 1.48 20.91
CA ASP A 21 -6.20 1.24 21.07
C ASP A 21 -7.07 2.39 20.52
N CYS A 22 -6.46 3.54 20.21
CA CYS A 22 -7.06 4.66 19.51
C CYS A 22 -7.17 4.47 17.98
N LEU A 23 -6.71 3.33 17.44
CA LEU A 23 -6.78 3.02 16.02
C LEU A 23 -7.73 1.86 15.75
N GLN A 24 -8.46 1.97 14.64
CA GLN A 24 -9.18 0.88 14.02
C GLN A 24 -8.79 0.74 12.56
N PHE A 25 -8.89 -0.48 12.06
CA PHE A 25 -8.68 -0.83 10.68
C PHE A 25 -10.01 -1.24 10.04
N ARG A 26 -10.25 -0.79 8.81
CA ARG A 26 -11.48 -1.10 8.04
C ARG A 26 -11.13 -1.53 6.63
N VAL A 27 -11.92 -2.44 6.07
CA VAL A 27 -11.69 -2.99 4.72
C VAL A 27 -12.58 -2.32 3.69
N GLU A 28 -12.10 -2.28 2.44
CA GLU A 28 -12.92 -1.92 1.27
C GLU A 28 -13.63 -0.55 1.38
N GLU A 29 -12.94 0.40 2.01
CA GLU A 29 -13.45 1.76 2.19
C GLU A 29 -13.44 2.53 0.88
N ALA A 30 -14.50 3.30 0.66
CA ALA A 30 -14.57 4.21 -0.47
C ALA A 30 -13.43 5.24 -0.39
N ASP A 31 -12.77 5.53 -1.51
CA ASP A 31 -11.82 6.63 -1.56
C ASP A 31 -12.54 7.95 -1.24
N GLU A 32 -11.94 8.76 -0.35
CA GLU A 32 -12.54 10.01 0.15
C GLU A 32 -12.92 10.99 -0.95
N THR A 33 -12.26 10.90 -2.11
CA THR A 33 -12.51 11.77 -3.28
C THR A 33 -13.31 11.09 -4.39
N HIS A 34 -13.34 9.75 -4.42
CA HIS A 34 -13.96 8.96 -5.48
C HIS A 34 -14.65 7.70 -4.95
N VAL A 35 -15.91 7.84 -4.54
CA VAL A 35 -16.70 6.80 -3.85
C VAL A 35 -16.83 5.46 -4.58
N SER A 36 -16.68 5.44 -5.91
CA SER A 36 -16.73 4.20 -6.70
C SER A 36 -15.45 3.35 -6.61
N ARG A 37 -14.37 3.88 -6.05
CA ARG A 37 -13.09 3.19 -5.87
C ARG A 37 -12.94 2.78 -4.42
N LYS A 38 -12.50 1.54 -4.21
CA LYS A 38 -12.31 0.97 -2.88
C LYS A 38 -10.83 0.82 -2.59
N ILE A 39 -10.41 1.37 -1.46
CA ILE A 39 -9.10 1.11 -0.86
C ILE A 39 -9.23 -0.20 -0.07
N ASP A 40 -8.25 -1.09 -0.22
CA ASP A 40 -8.32 -2.43 0.37
C ASP A 40 -8.46 -2.39 1.89
N LEU A 41 -7.68 -1.52 2.54
CA LEU A 41 -7.59 -1.38 3.98
C LEU A 41 -7.30 0.08 4.34
N VAL A 42 -7.88 0.60 5.41
CA VAL A 42 -7.50 1.90 5.99
C VAL A 42 -7.21 1.77 7.47
N ALA A 43 -6.35 2.63 7.99
CA ALA A 43 -6.35 2.97 9.41
C ALA A 43 -7.19 4.24 9.63
N ALA A 44 -8.01 4.23 10.68
CA ALA A 44 -8.89 5.33 11.09
C ALA A 44 -8.90 5.45 12.63
N ALA A 45 -9.40 6.57 13.14
CA ALA A 45 -9.54 6.77 14.58
C ALA A 45 -10.59 5.80 15.16
N ALA A 46 -10.30 5.21 16.33
CA ALA A 46 -11.25 4.37 17.06
C ALA A 46 -11.98 5.19 18.13
N GLY A 47 -13.23 5.54 17.85
CA GLY A 47 -14.06 6.35 18.75
C GLY A 47 -13.83 7.83 18.55
N ASP A 48 -13.09 8.46 19.46
CA ASP A 48 -12.85 9.90 19.44
C ASP A 48 -11.86 10.33 18.35
N ALA A 49 -11.90 11.61 18.00
CA ALA A 49 -11.01 12.17 17.01
C ALA A 49 -9.53 12.04 17.43
N LEU A 50 -8.69 11.54 16.51
CA LEU A 50 -7.26 11.39 16.73
C LEU A 50 -6.49 12.55 16.09
N ILE A 51 -5.57 13.15 16.84
CA ILE A 51 -4.67 14.18 16.29
C ILE A 51 -3.38 13.52 15.83
N VAL A 52 -3.14 13.54 14.52
CA VAL A 52 -1.90 13.04 13.90
C VAL A 52 -1.19 14.20 13.22
N GLN A 53 0.02 14.52 13.68
CA GLN A 53 0.84 15.62 13.15
C GLN A 53 0.10 16.97 13.07
N GLY A 54 -0.76 17.26 14.05
CA GLY A 54 -1.52 18.51 14.12
C GLY A 54 -2.82 18.54 13.32
N ARG A 55 -3.16 17.47 12.58
CA ARG A 55 -4.47 17.31 11.94
C ARG A 55 -5.36 16.40 12.78
N SER A 56 -6.60 16.84 13.02
CA SER A 56 -7.64 16.03 13.64
C SER A 56 -8.28 15.10 12.61
N TYR A 57 -8.50 13.85 12.98
CA TYR A 57 -9.17 12.83 12.19
C TYR A 57 -10.32 12.24 12.98
N SER A 58 -11.54 12.38 12.47
CA SER A 58 -12.70 11.65 13.01
C SER A 58 -12.64 10.16 12.66
N ASP A 59 -13.53 9.35 13.23
CA ASP A 59 -13.70 7.93 12.90
C ASP A 59 -14.22 7.72 11.46
N PHE A 60 -14.77 8.75 10.82
CA PHE A 60 -15.19 8.72 9.42
C PHE A 60 -14.06 9.02 8.43
N GLU A 61 -12.95 9.58 8.88
CA GLU A 61 -11.83 9.97 8.03
C GLU A 61 -10.74 8.88 8.00
N THR A 62 -10.07 8.77 6.86
CA THR A 62 -8.91 7.92 6.71
C THR A 62 -7.70 8.63 7.30
N ILE A 63 -6.96 7.94 8.16
CA ILE A 63 -5.64 8.42 8.62
C ILE A 63 -4.57 7.96 7.62
N LEU A 64 -4.59 6.67 7.27
CA LEU A 64 -3.63 6.05 6.37
C LEU A 64 -4.34 5.09 5.42
N PRO A 65 -4.38 5.37 4.10
CA PRO A 65 -4.89 4.43 3.12
C PRO A 65 -3.83 3.35 2.84
N ILE A 66 -4.29 2.10 2.71
CA ILE A 66 -3.45 0.92 2.58
C ILE A 66 -3.93 0.04 1.43
N GLU A 67 -3.03 -0.25 0.51
CA GLU A 67 -3.25 -1.17 -0.60
C GLU A 67 -2.65 -2.54 -0.32
N CYS A 68 -3.32 -3.61 -0.73
CA CYS A 68 -2.89 -4.97 -0.47
C CYS A 68 -2.65 -5.73 -1.77
N LYS A 69 -1.49 -6.36 -1.91
CA LYS A 69 -1.12 -7.14 -3.10
C LYS A 69 -0.51 -8.47 -2.74
N ARG A 70 -0.72 -9.47 -3.60
CA ARG A 70 -0.09 -10.79 -3.51
C ARG A 70 1.08 -10.84 -4.46
N LEU A 71 2.18 -11.45 -4.02
CA LEU A 71 3.38 -11.68 -4.79
C LEU A 71 3.75 -13.18 -4.70
N PRO A 72 3.66 -13.97 -5.78
CA PRO A 72 3.15 -13.59 -7.11
C PRO A 72 1.64 -13.37 -7.09
N ILE A 73 1.11 -12.89 -8.22
CA ILE A 73 -0.32 -12.93 -8.49
C ILE A 73 -0.77 -14.41 -8.59
N PRO A 74 -1.93 -14.79 -8.02
CA PRO A 74 -2.41 -16.17 -8.10
C PRO A 74 -2.57 -16.65 -9.54
N VAL A 75 -2.04 -17.85 -9.81
CA VAL A 75 -2.15 -18.52 -11.12
C VAL A 75 -3.62 -18.65 -11.53
N GLY A 76 -3.90 -18.39 -12.82
CA GLY A 76 -5.26 -18.49 -13.37
C GLY A 76 -6.18 -17.31 -13.03
N SER A 77 -5.71 -16.29 -12.31
CA SER A 77 -6.53 -15.10 -11.99
C SER A 77 -6.76 -14.16 -13.17
N GLY A 78 -5.98 -14.28 -14.26
CA GLY A 78 -6.00 -13.37 -15.40
C GLY A 78 -5.51 -11.95 -15.10
N ARG A 79 -4.98 -11.70 -13.90
CA ARG A 79 -4.44 -10.40 -13.47
C ARG A 79 -3.00 -10.22 -13.96
N ASP A 80 -2.62 -8.97 -14.21
CA ASP A 80 -1.27 -8.59 -14.64
C ASP A 80 -0.27 -8.88 -13.53
N GLU A 81 0.79 -9.63 -13.82
CA GLU A 81 1.86 -9.96 -12.87
C GLU A 81 2.51 -8.71 -12.24
N ARG A 82 2.46 -7.59 -12.97
CA ARG A 82 3.07 -6.31 -12.57
C ARG A 82 2.16 -5.46 -11.70
N GLU A 83 0.97 -5.96 -11.34
CA GLU A 83 -0.07 -5.18 -10.65
C GLU A 83 0.40 -4.55 -9.34
N TYR A 84 1.46 -5.07 -8.69
CA TYR A 84 2.08 -4.37 -7.56
C TYR A 84 2.44 -2.92 -7.90
N VAL A 85 2.98 -2.72 -9.10
CA VAL A 85 3.41 -1.43 -9.65
C VAL A 85 2.33 -0.82 -10.54
N VAL A 86 1.98 -1.50 -11.63
CA VAL A 86 1.18 -1.01 -12.77
C VAL A 86 0.37 -2.15 -13.38
N THR A 87 -0.71 -1.84 -14.09
CA THR A 87 -1.39 -2.82 -14.97
C THR A 87 -1.41 -2.30 -16.40
N ARG A 88 -1.19 -3.17 -17.41
CA ARG A 88 -1.31 -2.80 -18.83
C ARG A 88 -2.73 -2.38 -19.21
N VAL A 89 -3.72 -3.03 -18.61
CA VAL A 89 -5.15 -2.86 -18.90
C VAL A 89 -5.91 -2.87 -17.57
N GLY A 90 -6.94 -2.03 -17.46
CA GLY A 90 -7.85 -2.03 -16.31
C GLY A 90 -7.66 -0.88 -15.33
N VAL A 91 -7.96 -1.12 -14.06
CA VAL A 91 -8.13 -0.09 -13.00
C VAL A 91 -6.82 0.47 -12.43
N GLY A 92 -5.66 0.01 -12.92
CA GLY A 92 -4.32 0.47 -12.51
C GLY A 92 -3.69 -0.45 -11.45
N GLY A 93 -2.36 -0.45 -11.34
CA GLY A 93 -1.60 -1.16 -10.30
C GLY A 93 -1.60 -0.46 -8.93
N GLY A 94 -1.03 -1.11 -7.91
CA GLY A 94 -0.98 -0.61 -6.53
C GLY A 94 -0.28 0.76 -6.42
N ILE A 95 0.98 0.84 -6.84
CA ILE A 95 1.73 2.10 -6.86
C ILE A 95 1.07 3.11 -7.82
N GLN A 96 0.70 2.66 -9.01
CA GLN A 96 0.06 3.49 -10.03
C GLN A 96 -1.18 4.22 -9.49
N ARG A 97 -2.06 3.53 -8.74
CA ARG A 97 -3.28 4.15 -8.20
C ARG A 97 -2.97 5.31 -7.25
N TYR A 98 -1.96 5.20 -6.40
CA TYR A 98 -1.54 6.33 -5.55
C TYR A 98 -0.88 7.45 -6.36
N LYS A 99 -0.02 7.07 -7.31
CA LYS A 99 0.71 8.02 -8.17
C LYS A 99 -0.22 8.87 -9.04
N GLU A 100 -1.31 8.28 -9.51
CA GLU A 100 -2.36 8.97 -10.28
C GLU A 100 -3.39 9.68 -9.40
N GLY A 101 -3.24 9.65 -8.07
CA GLY A 101 -4.22 10.19 -7.13
C GLY A 101 -5.57 9.47 -7.20
N LYS A 102 -5.62 8.27 -7.79
CA LYS A 102 -6.85 7.47 -7.84
C LYS A 102 -7.23 6.95 -6.47
N HIS A 103 -6.23 6.66 -5.64
CA HIS A 103 -6.34 6.39 -4.22
C HIS A 103 -5.51 7.41 -3.42
N GLY A 104 -6.02 7.84 -2.26
CA GLY A 104 -5.26 8.67 -1.32
C GLY A 104 -4.93 10.07 -1.85
N ALA A 105 -5.79 10.65 -2.68
CA ALA A 105 -5.59 12.00 -3.24
C ALA A 105 -5.39 13.06 -2.14
N ALA A 106 -6.14 12.95 -1.04
CA ALA A 106 -6.07 13.82 0.12
C ALA A 106 -4.87 13.55 1.07
N HIS A 107 -3.99 12.59 0.72
CA HIS A 107 -2.91 12.13 1.57
C HIS A 107 -1.53 12.38 0.94
N VAL A 108 -0.55 12.66 1.80
CA VAL A 108 0.87 12.70 1.44
C VAL A 108 1.61 11.44 1.86
N ARG A 109 0.95 10.55 2.61
CA ARG A 109 1.46 9.25 3.06
C ARG A 109 0.41 8.18 2.82
N ALA A 110 0.85 7.01 2.35
CA ALA A 110 0.03 5.81 2.25
C ALA A 110 0.92 4.57 2.45
N ALA A 111 0.31 3.39 2.48
CA ALA A 111 1.05 2.14 2.58
C ALA A 111 0.62 1.10 1.54
N LEU A 112 1.56 0.23 1.20
CA LEU A 112 1.31 -1.01 0.46
C LEU A 112 1.73 -2.20 1.32
N ILE A 113 0.86 -3.18 1.45
CA ILE A 113 1.17 -4.48 2.05
C ILE A 113 1.32 -5.50 0.94
N ALA A 114 2.48 -6.15 0.86
CA ALA A 114 2.71 -7.29 -0.02
C ALA A 114 2.65 -8.58 0.78
N TYR A 115 1.75 -9.49 0.41
CA TYR A 115 1.79 -10.87 0.88
C TYR A 115 2.69 -11.67 -0.05
N VAL A 116 3.92 -11.92 0.40
CA VAL A 116 4.95 -12.64 -0.36
C VAL A 116 4.79 -14.13 -0.09
N GLN A 117 4.20 -14.83 -1.06
CA GLN A 117 3.80 -16.23 -0.97
C GLN A 117 4.86 -17.18 -1.57
N GLU A 118 5.59 -16.71 -2.57
CA GLU A 118 6.68 -17.45 -3.22
C GLU A 118 7.88 -16.53 -3.42
N GLN A 119 9.08 -17.11 -3.61
CA GLN A 119 10.35 -16.40 -3.77
C GLN A 119 10.79 -15.56 -2.54
N SER A 120 12.01 -15.04 -2.59
CA SER A 120 12.57 -14.19 -1.53
C SER A 120 12.13 -12.73 -1.68
N PHE A 121 12.27 -11.94 -0.60
CA PHE A 121 12.12 -10.49 -0.69
C PHE A 121 13.08 -9.89 -1.71
N ASP A 122 14.34 -10.33 -1.76
CA ASP A 122 15.31 -9.80 -2.71
C ASP A 122 14.93 -10.08 -4.17
N HIS A 123 14.34 -11.25 -4.45
CA HIS A 123 13.82 -11.58 -5.77
C HIS A 123 12.73 -10.57 -6.19
N TRP A 124 11.74 -10.32 -5.32
CA TRP A 124 10.67 -9.37 -5.62
C TRP A 124 11.16 -7.94 -5.72
N LEU A 125 12.12 -7.54 -4.88
CA LEU A 125 12.72 -6.21 -4.94
C LEU A 125 13.42 -5.98 -6.28
N ALA A 126 14.20 -6.94 -6.74
CA ALA A 126 14.86 -6.87 -8.04
C ALA A 126 13.84 -6.78 -9.18
N LEU A 127 12.80 -7.63 -9.15
CA LEU A 127 11.78 -7.67 -10.19
C LEU A 127 10.94 -6.38 -10.26
N ILE A 128 10.48 -5.88 -9.12
CA ILE A 128 9.73 -4.62 -9.02
C ILE A 128 10.59 -3.43 -9.45
N SER A 129 11.86 -3.40 -9.03
CA SER A 129 12.80 -2.35 -9.45
C SER A 129 13.02 -2.39 -10.97
N GLY A 130 13.12 -3.59 -11.54
CA GLY A 130 13.19 -3.79 -12.99
C GLY A 130 11.96 -3.24 -13.70
N TRP A 131 10.75 -3.56 -13.23
CA TRP A 131 9.51 -3.03 -13.82
C TRP A 131 9.43 -1.49 -13.78
N ILE A 132 9.84 -0.86 -12.68
CA ILE A 132 9.87 0.60 -12.55
C ILE A 132 10.92 1.19 -13.51
N HIS A 133 12.09 0.56 -13.60
CA HIS A 133 13.13 0.96 -14.53
C HIS A 133 12.66 0.88 -16.00
N ASP A 134 11.97 -0.19 -16.38
CA ASP A 134 11.40 -0.37 -17.72
C ASP A 134 10.35 0.71 -18.05
N LEU A 135 9.51 1.10 -17.08
CA LEU A 135 8.55 2.20 -17.26
C LEU A 135 9.27 3.52 -17.51
N HIS A 136 10.35 3.78 -16.79
CA HIS A 136 11.17 4.97 -16.99
C HIS A 136 11.86 4.97 -18.37
N THR A 137 12.56 3.90 -18.74
CA THR A 137 13.34 3.82 -19.99
C THR A 137 12.45 3.77 -21.23
N SER A 138 11.25 3.21 -21.14
CA SER A 138 10.23 3.27 -22.19
C SER A 138 9.57 4.64 -22.36
N GLY A 139 9.90 5.62 -21.49
CA GLY A 139 9.32 6.96 -21.54
C GLY A 139 7.87 7.01 -21.09
N THR A 140 7.42 6.06 -20.26
CA THR A 140 6.05 6.06 -19.72
C THR A 140 5.84 7.34 -18.90
N PRO A 141 4.84 8.19 -19.23
CA PRO A 141 4.67 9.47 -18.57
C PRO A 141 4.55 9.35 -17.05
N GLY A 142 5.25 10.24 -16.34
CA GLY A 142 5.24 10.32 -14.88
C GLY A 142 6.18 9.35 -14.17
N TRP A 143 6.73 8.33 -14.83
CA TRP A 143 7.65 7.36 -14.20
C TRP A 143 9.13 7.77 -14.35
N SER A 144 9.88 7.58 -13.28
CA SER A 144 11.27 7.97 -13.15
C SER A 144 12.04 6.99 -12.26
N VAL A 145 13.37 7.07 -12.29
CA VAL A 145 14.23 6.31 -11.36
C VAL A 145 13.96 6.63 -9.89
N ALA A 146 13.41 7.81 -9.58
CA ALA A 146 13.08 8.20 -8.21
C ALA A 146 11.87 7.43 -7.63
N ASP A 147 11.09 6.76 -8.49
CA ASP A 147 9.95 5.94 -8.07
C ASP A 147 10.39 4.56 -7.53
N ALA A 148 11.68 4.22 -7.60
CA ALA A 148 12.21 2.94 -7.11
C ALA A 148 12.04 2.76 -5.60
N LEU A 149 11.90 1.51 -5.17
CA LEU A 149 11.81 1.16 -3.76
C LEU A 149 13.20 1.24 -3.11
N VAL A 150 13.28 1.92 -1.97
CA VAL A 150 14.46 1.98 -1.10
C VAL A 150 14.22 1.08 0.10
N THR A 151 15.10 0.11 0.33
CA THR A 151 15.00 -0.77 1.50
C THR A 151 15.33 -0.01 2.78
N HIS A 152 14.40 -0.04 3.72
CA HIS A 152 14.59 0.51 5.07
C HIS A 152 15.08 -0.56 6.04
N GLY A 153 14.63 -1.81 5.90
CA GLY A 153 15.10 -2.93 6.72
C GLY A 153 14.39 -4.23 6.38
N GLN A 154 15.01 -5.35 6.76
CA GLN A 154 14.43 -6.68 6.67
C GLN A 154 14.63 -7.40 8.01
N ASP A 155 13.62 -8.13 8.45
CA ASP A 155 13.69 -9.07 9.56
C ASP A 155 13.24 -10.44 9.04
N PRO A 156 14.20 -11.29 8.61
CA PRO A 156 13.90 -12.62 8.10
C PRO A 156 13.27 -13.54 9.14
N THR A 157 13.53 -13.33 10.44
CA THR A 157 12.99 -14.14 11.53
C THR A 157 11.51 -13.84 11.73
N ALA A 158 11.13 -12.57 11.73
CA ALA A 158 9.73 -12.16 11.73
C ALA A 158 9.05 -12.35 10.36
N GLY A 159 9.83 -12.64 9.32
CA GLY A 159 9.33 -12.80 7.96
C GLY A 159 8.79 -11.50 7.38
N ILE A 160 9.46 -10.37 7.65
CA ILE A 160 9.04 -9.05 7.17
C ILE A 160 10.18 -8.32 6.45
N ALA A 161 9.81 -7.49 5.48
CA ALA A 161 10.68 -6.51 4.86
C ALA A 161 9.95 -5.18 4.73
N VAL A 162 10.70 -4.09 4.86
CA VAL A 162 10.15 -2.74 4.83
C VAL A 162 10.93 -1.90 3.84
N HIS A 163 10.21 -1.29 2.91
CA HIS A 163 10.74 -0.40 1.89
C HIS A 163 9.96 0.92 1.89
N GLU A 164 10.53 1.93 1.22
CA GLU A 164 9.90 3.22 0.99
C GLU A 164 10.06 3.64 -0.46
N SER A 165 9.10 4.39 -0.97
CA SER A 165 9.22 5.09 -2.24
C SER A 165 8.50 6.43 -2.18
N VAL A 166 8.89 7.34 -3.08
CA VAL A 166 8.27 8.67 -3.19
C VAL A 166 7.86 8.90 -4.63
N HIS A 167 6.59 9.20 -4.84
CA HIS A 167 6.04 9.36 -6.18
C HIS A 167 5.56 10.79 -6.38
N SER A 168 6.13 11.45 -7.38
CA SER A 168 5.59 12.72 -7.89
C SER A 168 4.21 12.47 -8.51
N ARG A 169 3.28 13.38 -8.24
CA ARG A 169 1.89 13.33 -8.73
C ARG A 169 1.57 14.60 -9.52
N ASN A 170 0.71 14.48 -10.52
CA ASN A 170 0.25 15.64 -11.29
C ASN A 170 -0.76 16.44 -10.46
N SER A 171 -0.55 17.74 -10.30
CA SER A 171 -1.44 18.67 -9.55
C SER A 171 -1.74 18.27 -8.10
N LEU A 172 -0.97 17.35 -7.52
CA LEU A 172 -1.08 16.90 -6.12
C LEU A 172 0.33 16.88 -5.50
N PRO A 173 0.48 17.06 -4.18
CA PRO A 173 1.76 16.88 -3.50
C PRO A 173 2.30 15.46 -3.75
N SER A 174 3.61 15.27 -3.72
CA SER A 174 4.20 13.92 -3.79
C SER A 174 3.63 13.01 -2.70
N ILE A 175 3.51 11.72 -3.00
CA ILE A 175 3.05 10.71 -2.03
C ILE A 175 4.22 9.82 -1.60
N HIS A 176 4.38 9.68 -0.29
CA HIS A 176 5.32 8.77 0.33
C HIS A 176 4.62 7.43 0.61
N LEU A 177 5.13 6.35 0.04
CA LEU A 177 4.61 5.02 0.26
C LEU A 177 5.53 4.24 1.18
N ARG A 178 4.97 3.69 2.26
CA ARG A 178 5.63 2.68 3.08
C ARG A 178 5.20 1.30 2.58
N HIS A 179 6.14 0.46 2.22
CA HIS A 179 5.88 -0.89 1.74
C HIS A 179 6.21 -1.88 2.86
N LEU A 180 5.21 -2.59 3.36
CA LEU A 180 5.41 -3.70 4.28
C LEU A 180 5.22 -5.01 3.53
N TRP A 181 6.28 -5.79 3.41
CA TRP A 181 6.23 -7.11 2.81
C TRP A 181 6.22 -8.15 3.92
N VAL A 182 5.26 -9.05 3.86
CA VAL A 182 5.06 -10.09 4.86
C VAL A 182 5.15 -11.44 4.16
N LYS A 183 6.05 -12.29 4.64
CA LYS A 183 6.15 -13.66 4.17
C LYS A 183 4.90 -14.41 4.60
N MET A 184 4.21 -15.00 3.64
CA MET A 184 2.99 -15.76 3.86
C MET A 184 3.13 -17.12 3.21
N THR A 185 3.73 -18.07 3.93
CA THR A 185 3.74 -19.47 3.51
C THR A 185 2.33 -20.02 3.68
N LEU A 186 1.73 -20.44 2.55
CA LEU A 186 0.51 -21.25 2.54
C LEU A 186 0.83 -22.69 2.96
#